data_AF-A0AAX3NLP3-F1
#
_entry.id   AF-A0AAX3NLP3-F1
#
_cell.length_a   1.000
_cell.length_b   1.000
_cell.length_c   1.000
_cell.angle_alpha   90.00
_cell.angle_beta   90.00
_cell.angle_gamma   90.00
#
_symmetry.space_group_name_H-M   'P 1'
#
loop_
_entity.id
_entity.type
_entity.pdbx_description
1 polymer ?
#
loop_
_entity_poly.entity_id
_entity_poly.type
_entity_poly.pdbx_seq_one_letter_code
_entity_poly.pdbx_strand_id
1 'polypeptide(L)'
;MLTDLCQLGTDETAAPAAVFPSASASARANWRRLDYLAHGNPRQRSAHALLTAGVWDALAAQCADMALVSTLTIGLDRPGSDLDILCQHPDPAAFAATFAEQGWQASAKGDNIWLLERVFPCAADSGCDNHIVSWPLELYVTPAPIETLNGWRHLTLMAALLERFGDAFYREVLRLRLEQGLKGEAAMCRLLGLAGDPYTALLTLEGRNLAELSWQPPSRDGMHTPTDATAPAAHYSSPVVSTTSATPVCPVSTESPTPIS
;
A
#
# COMPACT_ATOMS: atom_id res chain seq x y z
N MET A 1 -27.74 18.81 -24.00
CA MET A 1 -27.37 19.84 -23.03
C MET A 1 -26.13 19.34 -22.30
N LEU A 2 -24.97 19.85 -22.71
CA LEU A 2 -23.70 19.72 -22.01
C LEU A 2 -23.62 20.88 -21.02
N THR A 3 -23.56 20.60 -19.73
CA THR A 3 -23.04 21.53 -18.71
C THR A 3 -22.91 20.78 -17.38
N ASP A 4 -21.76 20.14 -17.20
CA ASP A 4 -20.98 20.13 -15.94
C ASP A 4 -19.69 19.34 -16.18
N LEU A 5 -18.95 19.76 -17.22
CA LEU A 5 -17.51 19.51 -17.25
C LEU A 5 -16.90 20.46 -16.23
N CYS A 6 -16.85 20.01 -14.97
CA CYS A 6 -15.92 20.57 -13.99
C CYS A 6 -14.57 20.68 -14.72
N GLN A 7 -14.06 21.91 -14.77
CA GLN A 7 -12.74 22.20 -15.29
C GLN A 7 -11.74 21.37 -14.48
N LEU A 8 -11.36 20.21 -15.00
CA LEU A 8 -10.10 19.58 -14.66
C LEU A 8 -9.06 20.66 -14.94
N GLY A 9 -8.43 21.16 -13.88
CA GLY A 9 -7.25 22.00 -14.01
C GLY A 9 -6.25 21.27 -14.90
N THR A 10 -5.27 21.98 -15.44
CA THR A 10 -4.12 21.33 -16.06
C THR A 10 -3.49 20.44 -14.99
N ASP A 11 -3.79 19.14 -15.01
CA ASP A 11 -3.46 18.14 -13.99
C ASP A 11 -1.96 17.81 -13.96
N GLU A 12 -1.12 18.83 -13.78
CA GLU A 12 0.16 18.69 -13.10
C GLU A 12 -0.11 18.80 -11.60
N THR A 13 -0.75 17.78 -11.01
CA THR A 13 -0.71 17.64 -9.56
C THR A 13 0.75 17.42 -9.14
N ALA A 14 1.10 17.86 -7.93
CA ALA A 14 2.48 17.93 -7.42
C ALA A 14 3.17 16.56 -7.21
N ALA A 15 2.73 15.49 -7.87
CA ALA A 15 3.50 14.30 -8.18
C ALA A 15 2.86 13.67 -9.44
N PRO A 16 3.60 13.40 -10.53
CA PRO A 16 3.06 12.82 -11.77
C PRO A 16 2.32 11.48 -11.64
N ALA A 17 2.32 10.87 -10.45
CA ALA A 17 1.67 9.59 -10.13
C ALA A 17 0.70 9.67 -8.93
N ALA A 18 0.54 10.84 -8.30
CA ALA A 18 -0.49 11.06 -7.29
C ALA A 18 -1.64 11.82 -7.94
N VAL A 19 -2.46 11.09 -8.70
CA VAL A 19 -3.80 11.58 -9.04
C VAL A 19 -4.59 11.48 -7.76
N PHE A 20 -4.54 12.53 -6.94
CA PHE A 20 -5.27 12.58 -5.70
C PHE A 20 -6.78 12.58 -6.02
N PRO A 21 -7.63 11.92 -5.22
CA PRO A 21 -9.09 12.12 -5.30
C PRO A 21 -9.56 13.53 -4.87
N SER A 22 -8.66 14.53 -4.77
CA SER A 22 -8.98 15.92 -4.49
C SER A 22 -9.26 16.68 -5.80
N ALA A 23 -10.50 16.62 -6.30
CA ALA A 23 -10.96 17.56 -7.32
C ALA A 23 -11.22 18.98 -6.78
N SER A 24 -10.79 19.30 -5.55
CA SER A 24 -10.99 20.62 -4.92
C SER A 24 -10.11 20.77 -3.66
N ALA A 25 -9.61 21.98 -3.42
CA ALA A 25 -8.87 22.42 -2.23
C ALA A 25 -9.63 22.24 -0.89
N SER A 26 -10.88 21.76 -0.92
CA SER A 26 -11.71 21.50 0.27
C SER A 26 -12.22 20.06 0.39
N ALA A 27 -11.90 19.16 -0.56
CA ALA A 27 -12.45 17.81 -0.58
C ALA A 27 -11.44 16.80 0.00
N ARG A 28 -11.80 16.17 1.13
CA ARG A 28 -11.04 15.05 1.70
C ARG A 28 -10.93 13.91 0.68
N ALA A 29 -9.83 13.16 0.74
CA ALA A 29 -9.66 11.98 -0.11
C ALA A 29 -10.81 10.98 0.06
N ASN A 30 -11.35 10.49 -1.05
CA ASN A 30 -12.44 9.52 -1.07
C ASN A 30 -11.97 8.20 -1.68
N TRP A 31 -11.61 7.26 -0.81
CA TRP A 31 -11.09 5.93 -1.18
C TRP A 31 -12.15 4.96 -1.72
N ARG A 32 -13.41 5.39 -1.79
CA ARG A 32 -14.52 4.60 -2.39
C ARG A 32 -14.61 4.76 -3.91
N ARG A 33 -13.89 5.75 -4.46
CA ARG A 33 -13.84 6.03 -5.89
C ARG A 33 -12.62 5.36 -6.52
N LEU A 34 -12.75 4.97 -7.78
CA LEU A 34 -11.65 4.39 -8.55
C LEU A 34 -11.24 5.25 -9.75
N ASP A 35 -12.10 6.15 -10.22
CA ASP A 35 -11.97 6.83 -11.52
C ASP A 35 -10.66 7.61 -11.68
N TYR A 36 -10.10 8.15 -10.60
CA TYR A 36 -8.80 8.85 -10.64
C TYR A 36 -7.64 7.93 -11.05
N LEU A 37 -7.73 6.62 -10.79
CA LEU A 37 -6.71 5.65 -11.19
C LEU A 37 -6.62 5.50 -12.72
N ALA A 38 -7.70 5.78 -13.46
CA ALA A 38 -7.71 5.75 -14.92
C ALA A 38 -6.75 6.78 -15.55
N HIS A 39 -6.43 7.84 -14.81
CA HIS A 39 -5.52 8.92 -15.22
C HIS A 39 -4.12 8.78 -14.61
N GLY A 40 -3.89 7.76 -13.80
CA GLY A 40 -2.64 7.53 -13.10
C GLY A 40 -1.54 6.91 -13.97
N ASN A 41 -0.50 6.42 -13.30
CA ASN A 41 0.61 5.67 -13.90
C ASN A 41 0.13 4.32 -14.49
N PRO A 42 0.96 3.60 -15.28
CA PRO A 42 0.56 2.32 -15.89
C PRO A 42 0.01 1.27 -14.91
N ARG A 43 0.56 1.19 -13.69
CA ARG A 43 0.07 0.26 -12.65
C ARG A 43 -1.30 0.68 -12.13
N GLN A 44 -1.51 1.98 -11.88
CA GLN A 44 -2.81 2.51 -11.46
C GLN A 44 -3.89 2.25 -12.51
N ARG A 45 -3.60 2.51 -13.80
CA ARG A 45 -4.55 2.24 -14.89
C ARG A 45 -4.85 0.76 -15.05
N SER A 46 -3.84 -0.10 -14.87
CA SER A 46 -4.00 -1.56 -14.89
C SER A 46 -4.91 -2.06 -13.76
N ALA A 47 -4.72 -1.57 -12.53
CA ALA A 47 -5.60 -1.91 -11.41
C ALA A 47 -7.01 -1.36 -11.63
N HIS A 48 -7.15 -0.14 -12.16
CA HIS A 48 -8.45 0.43 -12.53
C HIS A 48 -9.18 -0.47 -13.52
N ALA A 49 -8.52 -0.89 -14.61
CA ALA A 49 -9.11 -1.78 -15.61
C ALA A 49 -9.58 -3.10 -14.99
N LEU A 50 -8.76 -3.73 -14.14
CA LEU A 50 -9.16 -4.95 -13.42
C LEU A 50 -10.39 -4.72 -12.53
N LEU A 51 -10.35 -3.69 -11.67
CA LEU A 51 -11.40 -3.44 -10.69
C LEU A 51 -12.73 -3.09 -11.38
N THR A 52 -12.68 -2.28 -12.44
CA THR A 52 -13.86 -1.88 -13.23
C THR A 52 -14.36 -2.94 -14.21
N ALA A 53 -13.63 -4.05 -14.41
CA ALA A 53 -14.09 -5.20 -15.20
C ALA A 53 -15.13 -6.08 -14.46
N GLY A 54 -15.71 -5.58 -13.37
CA GLY A 54 -16.75 -6.24 -12.57
C GLY A 54 -16.28 -6.76 -11.22
N VAL A 55 -14.97 -6.76 -10.93
CA VAL A 55 -14.45 -7.18 -9.60
C VAL A 55 -14.98 -6.25 -8.51
N TRP A 56 -14.89 -4.93 -8.71
CA TRP A 56 -15.38 -3.95 -7.74
C TRP A 56 -16.88 -4.08 -7.49
N ASP A 57 -17.69 -4.18 -8.55
CA ASP A 57 -19.15 -4.29 -8.43
C ASP A 57 -19.58 -5.60 -7.75
N ALA A 58 -18.90 -6.71 -8.05
CA ALA A 58 -19.19 -8.01 -7.43
C ALA A 58 -18.89 -8.02 -5.92
N LEU A 59 -17.82 -7.34 -5.49
CA LEU A 59 -17.51 -7.16 -4.07
C LEU A 59 -18.48 -6.17 -3.41
N ALA A 60 -18.70 -5.01 -4.04
CA ALA A 60 -19.57 -3.95 -3.53
C ALA A 60 -21.02 -4.43 -3.31
N ALA A 61 -21.54 -5.30 -4.17
CA ALA A 61 -22.89 -5.86 -4.04
C ALA A 61 -23.11 -6.66 -2.73
N GLN A 62 -22.03 -7.09 -2.07
CA GLN A 62 -22.07 -7.82 -0.82
C GLN A 62 -21.53 -7.02 0.37
N CYS A 63 -21.00 -5.81 0.17
CA CYS A 63 -20.49 -4.96 1.23
C CYS A 63 -21.50 -3.86 1.59
N ALA A 64 -21.66 -3.57 2.88
CA ALA A 64 -22.41 -2.39 3.32
C ALA A 64 -21.66 -1.08 2.96
N ASP A 65 -20.33 -1.16 2.95
CA ASP A 65 -19.42 -0.09 2.54
C ASP A 65 -18.08 -0.68 2.10
N MET A 66 -17.37 -0.01 1.19
CA MET A 66 -16.13 -0.54 0.62
C MET A 66 -15.16 0.56 0.17
N ALA A 67 -13.87 0.37 0.39
CA ALA A 67 -12.83 1.31 0.00
C ALA A 67 -11.53 0.63 -0.44
N LEU A 68 -10.87 1.16 -1.47
CA LEU A 68 -9.55 0.74 -1.91
C LEU A 68 -8.50 1.54 -1.13
N VAL A 69 -7.79 0.88 -0.21
CA VAL A 69 -6.80 1.51 0.67
C VAL A 69 -5.35 1.10 0.36
N SER A 70 -5.09 0.69 -0.88
CA SER A 70 -3.75 0.29 -1.33
C SER A 70 -2.81 1.47 -1.49
N THR A 71 -1.52 1.26 -1.20
CA THR A 71 -0.46 2.26 -1.48
C THR A 71 -0.36 2.66 -2.97
N LEU A 72 -0.89 1.84 -3.87
CA LEU A 72 -1.08 2.16 -5.28
C LEU A 72 -1.90 3.44 -5.50
N THR A 73 -2.92 3.66 -4.67
CA THR A 73 -3.84 4.79 -4.81
C THR A 73 -3.16 6.15 -4.62
N ILE A 74 -2.00 6.16 -3.96
CA ILE A 74 -1.18 7.35 -3.70
C ILE A 74 0.19 7.30 -4.40
N GLY A 75 0.35 6.39 -5.38
CA GLY A 75 1.55 6.28 -6.20
C GLY A 75 2.78 5.74 -5.45
N LEU A 76 2.60 5.12 -4.28
CA LEU A 76 3.68 4.56 -3.49
C LEU A 76 3.82 3.04 -3.66
N ASP A 77 3.09 2.42 -4.58
CA ASP A 77 3.22 0.98 -4.84
C ASP A 77 4.61 0.60 -5.37
N ARG A 78 4.89 -0.69 -5.31
CA ARG A 78 6.10 -1.30 -5.87
C ARG A 78 5.71 -2.47 -6.76
N PRO A 79 6.63 -2.99 -7.59
CA PRO A 79 6.40 -4.26 -8.26
C PRO A 79 6.01 -5.35 -7.25
N GLY A 80 4.89 -6.02 -7.51
CA GLY A 80 4.35 -7.05 -6.62
C GLY A 80 3.48 -6.53 -5.46
N SER A 81 3.25 -5.22 -5.33
CA SER A 81 2.24 -4.69 -4.39
C SER A 81 0.84 -5.22 -4.72
N ASP A 82 0.09 -5.45 -3.65
CA ASP A 82 -1.30 -5.89 -3.57
C ASP A 82 -2.30 -4.72 -3.70
N LEU A 83 -3.55 -5.10 -3.94
CA LEU A 83 -4.72 -4.24 -3.84
C LEU A 83 -5.43 -4.51 -2.51
N ASP A 84 -5.20 -3.64 -1.53
CA ASP A 84 -5.88 -3.66 -0.24
C ASP A 84 -7.28 -3.03 -0.34
N ILE A 85 -8.32 -3.81 -0.02
CA ILE A 85 -9.71 -3.36 0.03
C ILE A 85 -10.27 -3.57 1.43
N LEU A 86 -10.92 -2.55 1.98
CA LEU A 86 -11.72 -2.66 3.20
C LEU A 86 -13.17 -2.89 2.81
N CYS A 87 -13.84 -3.84 3.46
CA CYS A 87 -15.27 -4.10 3.31
C CYS A 87 -15.95 -4.14 4.67
N GLN A 88 -16.97 -3.31 4.83
CA GLN A 88 -17.87 -3.40 5.97
C GLN A 88 -18.93 -4.47 5.69
N HIS A 89 -19.01 -5.48 6.55
CA HIS A 89 -20.04 -6.52 6.47
C HIS A 89 -20.47 -6.97 7.88
N PRO A 90 -21.79 -7.10 8.17
CA PRO A 90 -22.26 -7.46 9.50
C PRO A 90 -21.83 -8.86 9.96
N ASP A 91 -21.56 -9.77 9.03
CA ASP A 91 -21.09 -11.13 9.32
C ASP A 91 -19.86 -11.49 8.46
N PRO A 92 -18.65 -11.14 8.89
CA PRO A 92 -17.42 -11.43 8.14
C PRO A 92 -17.15 -12.92 7.96
N ALA A 93 -17.56 -13.77 8.91
CA ALA A 93 -17.32 -15.20 8.84
C ALA A 93 -18.20 -15.86 7.76
N ALA A 94 -19.49 -15.53 7.71
CA ALA A 94 -20.38 -16.00 6.65
C ALA A 94 -19.94 -15.48 5.27
N PHE A 95 -19.55 -14.21 5.20
CA PHE A 95 -19.01 -13.61 3.96
C PHE A 95 -17.77 -14.39 3.48
N ALA A 96 -16.82 -14.65 4.38
CA ALA A 96 -15.61 -15.40 4.08
C ALA A 96 -15.89 -16.82 3.56
N ALA A 97 -16.86 -17.51 4.15
CA ALA A 97 -17.26 -18.85 3.71
C ALA A 97 -17.82 -18.83 2.26
N THR A 98 -18.69 -17.88 1.93
CA THR A 98 -19.25 -17.74 0.57
C THR A 98 -18.17 -17.48 -0.48
N PHE A 99 -17.18 -16.65 -0.17
CA PHE A 99 -16.09 -16.36 -1.10
C PHE A 99 -15.06 -17.49 -1.19
N ALA A 100 -14.86 -18.27 -0.12
CA ALA A 100 -14.01 -19.46 -0.15
C ALA A 100 -14.50 -20.49 -1.19
N GLU A 101 -15.82 -20.67 -1.32
CA GLU A 101 -16.44 -21.51 -2.36
C GLU A 101 -16.15 -21.00 -3.79
N GLN A 102 -15.82 -19.71 -3.94
CA GLN A 102 -15.47 -19.05 -5.20
C GLN A 102 -13.96 -19.01 -5.47
N GLY A 103 -13.17 -19.75 -4.67
CA GLY A 103 -11.72 -19.90 -4.83
C GLY A 103 -10.87 -18.84 -4.14
N TRP A 104 -11.44 -18.08 -3.19
CA TRP A 104 -10.67 -17.18 -2.34
C TRP A 104 -10.03 -17.92 -1.17
N GLN A 105 -8.83 -17.51 -0.77
CA GLN A 105 -8.23 -17.99 0.47
C GLN A 105 -8.75 -17.13 1.64
N ALA A 106 -9.47 -17.73 2.57
CA ALA A 106 -10.03 -17.03 3.72
C ALA A 106 -9.27 -17.36 5.02
N SER A 107 -8.94 -16.34 5.81
CA SER A 107 -8.35 -16.51 7.14
C SER A 107 -8.91 -15.51 8.15
N ALA A 108 -9.23 -16.01 9.35
CA ALA A 108 -9.60 -15.15 10.47
C ALA A 108 -8.35 -14.45 11.04
N LYS A 109 -8.43 -13.14 11.30
CA LYS A 109 -7.33 -12.33 11.86
C LYS A 109 -7.53 -11.96 13.33
N GLY A 110 -8.65 -12.36 13.94
CA GLY A 110 -9.06 -11.92 15.27
C GLY A 110 -10.02 -10.72 15.21
N ASP A 111 -10.61 -10.36 16.35
CA ASP A 111 -11.46 -9.16 16.49
C ASP A 111 -12.60 -9.02 15.46
N ASN A 112 -13.16 -10.16 15.03
CA ASN A 112 -14.16 -10.24 13.96
C ASN A 112 -13.70 -9.60 12.63
N ILE A 113 -12.41 -9.77 12.31
CA ILE A 113 -11.81 -9.41 11.03
C ILE A 113 -11.45 -10.67 10.27
N TRP A 114 -11.84 -10.72 9.01
CA TRP A 114 -11.46 -11.76 8.06
C TRP A 114 -10.66 -11.17 6.92
N LEU A 115 -9.58 -11.86 6.55
CA LEU A 115 -8.82 -11.56 5.35
C LEU A 115 -9.19 -12.59 4.28
N LEU A 116 -9.59 -12.10 3.12
CA LEU A 116 -9.80 -12.89 1.92
C LEU A 116 -8.75 -12.50 0.88
N GLU A 117 -8.03 -13.46 0.37
CA GLU A 117 -6.96 -13.26 -0.60
C GLU A 117 -7.32 -13.93 -1.92
N ARG A 118 -6.98 -13.28 -3.04
CA ARG A 118 -7.06 -13.88 -4.38
C ARG A 118 -6.13 -13.15 -5.34
N VAL A 119 -5.54 -13.90 -6.26
CA VAL A 119 -4.74 -13.35 -7.36
C VAL A 119 -5.59 -13.28 -8.63
N PHE A 120 -5.69 -12.09 -9.22
CA PHE A 120 -6.38 -11.85 -10.47
C PHE A 120 -5.39 -11.69 -11.63
N PRO A 121 -5.57 -12.38 -12.77
CA PRO A 121 -4.74 -12.16 -13.93
C PRO A 121 -4.97 -10.75 -14.48
N CYS A 122 -3.90 -10.12 -14.96
CA CYS A 122 -4.03 -8.85 -15.65
C CYS A 122 -4.55 -9.11 -17.07
N ALA A 123 -5.58 -8.38 -17.52
CA ALA A 123 -6.11 -8.58 -18.87
C ALA A 123 -5.08 -8.11 -19.92
N ALA A 124 -4.77 -8.98 -20.89
CA ALA A 124 -3.73 -8.78 -21.90
C ALA A 124 -3.96 -7.54 -22.78
N ASP A 125 -5.22 -7.11 -22.94
CA ASP A 125 -5.61 -6.00 -23.82
C ASP A 125 -5.63 -4.62 -23.12
N SER A 126 -5.30 -4.56 -21.83
CA SER A 126 -5.48 -3.33 -21.02
C SER A 126 -4.35 -2.30 -21.14
N GLY A 127 -3.50 -2.39 -22.15
CA GLY A 127 -2.32 -1.52 -22.27
C GLY A 127 -1.35 -1.68 -21.09
N CYS A 128 -1.34 -2.86 -20.47
CA CYS A 128 -0.42 -3.21 -19.41
C CYS A 128 0.99 -3.12 -19.99
N ASP A 129 1.88 -2.35 -19.36
CA ASP A 129 3.31 -2.57 -19.56
C ASP A 129 3.58 -4.05 -19.36
N ASN A 130 4.44 -4.63 -20.22
CA ASN A 130 4.72 -6.07 -20.37
C ASN A 130 5.29 -6.76 -19.10
N HIS A 131 5.18 -6.10 -17.94
CA HIS A 131 5.71 -6.47 -16.64
C HIS A 131 4.61 -6.68 -15.56
N ILE A 132 3.34 -6.31 -15.81
CA ILE A 132 2.23 -6.57 -14.85
C ILE A 132 1.48 -7.82 -15.29
N VAL A 133 1.74 -8.94 -14.62
CA VAL A 133 1.15 -10.24 -14.96
C VAL A 133 -0.14 -10.52 -14.18
N SER A 134 -0.22 -10.03 -12.94
CA SER A 134 -1.37 -10.26 -12.05
C SER A 134 -1.43 -9.24 -10.93
N TRP A 135 -2.59 -9.17 -10.28
CA TRP A 135 -2.85 -8.38 -9.09
C TRP A 135 -3.25 -9.30 -7.94
N PRO A 136 -2.41 -9.42 -6.90
CA PRO A 136 -2.85 -9.89 -5.60
C PRO A 136 -3.88 -8.89 -5.04
N LEU A 137 -5.00 -9.39 -4.55
CA LEU A 137 -6.05 -8.59 -3.93
C LEU A 137 -6.30 -9.16 -2.53
N GLU A 138 -6.24 -8.26 -1.54
CA GLU A 138 -6.51 -8.54 -0.14
C GLU A 138 -7.78 -7.79 0.28
N LEU A 139 -8.80 -8.54 0.71
CA LEU A 139 -10.08 -8.00 1.16
C LEU A 139 -10.22 -8.21 2.66
N TYR A 140 -10.19 -7.11 3.40
CA TYR A 140 -10.35 -7.07 4.85
C TYR A 140 -11.81 -6.81 5.20
N VAL A 141 -12.48 -7.82 5.75
CA VAL A 141 -13.92 -7.81 6.04
C VAL A 141 -14.14 -7.69 7.54
N THR A 142 -14.96 -6.74 7.96
CA THR A 142 -15.25 -6.47 9.38
C THR A 142 -16.61 -5.78 9.55
N PRO A 143 -17.31 -5.90 10.70
CA PRO A 143 -18.52 -5.12 10.95
C PRO A 143 -18.24 -3.64 11.24
N ALA A 144 -17.00 -3.29 11.60
CA ALA A 144 -16.62 -1.95 11.99
C ALA A 144 -16.72 -0.96 10.81
N PRO A 145 -17.05 0.33 11.05
CA PRO A 145 -16.98 1.37 10.02
C PRO A 145 -15.56 1.48 9.46
N ILE A 146 -15.42 1.44 8.13
CA ILE A 146 -14.12 1.31 7.47
C ILE A 146 -13.17 2.48 7.72
N GLU A 147 -13.68 3.67 8.02
CA GLU A 147 -12.84 4.84 8.35
C GLU A 147 -12.11 4.72 9.69
N THR A 148 -12.59 3.84 10.57
CA THR A 148 -11.92 3.57 11.85
C THR A 148 -10.74 2.61 11.70
N LEU A 149 -10.66 1.91 10.57
CA LEU A 149 -9.63 0.92 10.33
C LEU A 149 -8.31 1.58 9.99
N ASN A 150 -7.22 0.97 10.46
CA ASN A 150 -5.89 1.54 10.30
C ASN A 150 -5.47 1.67 8.83
N GLY A 151 -5.92 0.78 7.93
CA GLY A 151 -5.66 0.93 6.49
C GLY A 151 -6.17 2.26 5.93
N TRP A 152 -7.41 2.63 6.30
CA TRP A 152 -7.99 3.93 5.94
C TRP A 152 -7.22 5.09 6.59
N ARG A 153 -6.97 5.00 7.90
CA ARG A 153 -6.31 6.07 8.69
C ARG A 153 -4.90 6.34 8.17
N HIS A 154 -4.11 5.29 7.96
CA HIS A 154 -2.76 5.40 7.42
C HIS A 154 -2.76 5.96 6.00
N LEU A 155 -3.56 5.41 5.08
CA LEU A 155 -3.57 5.89 3.71
C LEU A 155 -3.99 7.37 3.64
N THR A 156 -5.00 7.76 4.40
CA THR A 156 -5.47 9.15 4.49
C THR A 156 -4.40 10.09 5.01
N LEU A 157 -3.71 9.71 6.09
CA LEU A 157 -2.65 10.52 6.67
C LEU A 157 -1.42 10.59 5.75
N MET A 158 -1.04 9.47 5.13
CA MET A 158 0.04 9.42 4.15
C MET A 158 -0.26 10.33 2.96
N ALA A 159 -1.48 10.29 2.42
CA ALA A 159 -1.91 11.17 1.33
C ALA A 159 -1.80 12.65 1.74
N ALA A 160 -2.27 13.01 2.94
CA ALA A 160 -2.18 14.38 3.44
C ALA A 160 -0.74 14.86 3.63
N LEU A 161 0.19 13.98 4.02
CA LEU A 161 1.62 14.30 4.12
C LEU A 161 2.25 14.51 2.74
N LEU A 162 1.88 13.69 1.75
CA LEU A 162 2.31 13.86 0.36
C LEU A 162 1.80 15.19 -0.22
N GLU A 163 0.53 15.53 0.03
CA GLU A 163 -0.04 16.82 -0.37
C GLU A 163 0.66 18.00 0.33
N ARG A 164 0.97 17.85 1.63
CA ARG A 164 1.63 18.89 2.43
C ARG A 164 3.05 19.21 1.94
N PHE A 165 3.86 18.19 1.69
CA PHE A 165 5.28 18.35 1.40
C PHE A 165 5.63 18.26 -0.10
N GLY A 166 4.67 17.82 -0.93
CA GLY A 166 4.78 17.81 -2.39
C GLY A 166 5.79 16.82 -2.96
N ASP A 167 6.10 17.01 -4.24
CA ASP A 167 6.89 16.12 -5.10
C ASP A 167 8.23 15.67 -4.47
N ALA A 168 8.97 16.59 -3.84
CA ALA A 168 10.27 16.27 -3.26
C ALA A 168 10.16 15.22 -2.15
N PHE A 169 9.13 15.33 -1.30
CA PHE A 169 8.88 14.35 -0.24
C PHE A 169 8.40 13.03 -0.82
N TYR A 170 7.47 13.08 -1.77
CA TYR A 170 7.00 11.90 -2.50
C TYR A 170 8.17 11.08 -3.08
N ARG A 171 9.12 11.74 -3.76
CA ARG A 171 10.29 11.07 -4.34
C ARG A 171 11.16 10.42 -3.29
N GLU A 172 11.41 11.07 -2.15
CA GLU A 172 12.19 10.45 -1.07
C GLU A 172 11.46 9.28 -0.40
N VAL A 173 10.14 9.36 -0.21
CA VAL A 173 9.34 8.24 0.30
C VAL A 173 9.43 7.06 -0.67
N LEU A 174 9.20 7.31 -1.96
CA LEU A 174 9.27 6.29 -3.00
C LEU A 174 10.67 5.67 -3.10
N ARG A 175 11.72 6.50 -3.05
CA ARG A 175 13.12 6.04 -3.04
C ARG A 175 13.38 5.10 -1.86
N LEU A 176 12.97 5.46 -0.64
CA LEU A 176 13.12 4.61 0.54
C LEU A 176 12.37 3.28 0.40
N ARG A 177 11.17 3.30 -0.19
CA ARG A 177 10.37 2.08 -0.44
C ARG A 177 11.03 1.17 -1.48
N LEU A 178 11.54 1.73 -2.56
CA LEU A 178 12.14 0.98 -3.67
C LEU A 178 13.55 0.47 -3.34
N GLU A 179 14.42 1.33 -2.83
CA GLU A 179 15.83 1.00 -2.59
C GLU A 179 16.06 0.23 -1.30
N GLN A 180 15.30 0.55 -0.24
CA GLN A 180 15.54 0.01 1.10
C GLN A 180 14.44 -0.94 1.57
N GLY A 181 13.43 -1.18 0.74
CA GLY A 181 12.38 -2.12 1.06
C GLY A 181 11.40 -1.68 2.15
N LEU A 182 11.43 -0.41 2.57
CA LEU A 182 10.60 0.06 3.68
C LEU A 182 9.10 0.04 3.32
N LYS A 183 8.26 -0.19 4.34
CA LYS A 183 6.82 0.13 4.26
C LYS A 183 6.60 1.65 4.22
N GLY A 184 5.39 2.07 3.84
CA GLY A 184 5.08 3.49 3.59
C GLY A 184 5.19 4.31 4.87
N GLU A 185 4.62 3.78 5.94
CA GLU A 185 4.67 4.33 7.28
C GLU A 185 6.11 4.46 7.78
N ALA A 186 6.92 3.42 7.58
CA ALA A 186 8.33 3.42 7.97
C ALA A 186 9.16 4.43 7.18
N ALA A 187 8.91 4.57 5.88
CA ALA A 187 9.57 5.57 5.05
C ALA A 187 9.22 7.00 5.50
N MET A 188 7.93 7.28 5.73
CA MET A 188 7.48 8.61 6.18
C MET A 188 7.98 8.94 7.59
N CYS A 189 7.90 8.00 8.54
CA CYS A 189 8.43 8.20 9.89
C CYS A 189 9.91 8.55 9.85
N ARG A 190 10.69 7.85 9.01
CA ARG A 190 12.12 8.14 8.85
C ARG A 190 12.38 9.56 8.35
N LEU A 191 11.66 10.00 7.32
CA LEU A 191 11.85 11.33 6.76
C LEU A 191 11.43 12.43 7.74
N LEU A 192 10.38 12.19 8.53
CA LEU A 192 9.85 13.13 9.52
C LEU A 192 10.55 13.05 10.88
N GLY A 193 11.53 12.16 11.05
CA GLY A 193 12.22 11.96 12.31
C GLY A 193 11.33 11.41 13.44
N LEU A 194 10.24 10.70 13.11
CA LEU A 194 9.37 10.07 14.10
C LEU A 194 10.02 8.79 14.61
N ALA A 195 10.18 8.72 15.94
CA ALA A 195 10.75 7.56 16.62
C ALA A 195 9.67 6.56 17.07
N GLY A 196 10.07 5.31 17.27
CA GLY A 196 9.20 4.23 17.75
C GLY A 196 8.73 3.31 16.62
N ASP A 197 7.67 2.55 16.91
CA ASP A 197 7.02 1.69 15.92
C ASP A 197 6.36 2.54 14.83
N PRO A 198 6.71 2.40 13.53
CA PRO A 198 6.20 3.30 12.48
C PRO A 198 4.69 3.29 12.30
N TYR A 199 4.05 2.14 12.55
CA TYR A 199 2.60 1.99 12.42
C TYR A 199 1.89 2.84 13.48
N THR A 200 2.34 2.77 14.73
CA THR A 200 1.79 3.60 15.81
C THR A 200 2.25 5.07 15.70
N ALA A 201 3.53 5.29 15.41
CA ALA A 201 4.16 6.60 15.42
C ALA A 201 3.56 7.55 14.38
N LEU A 202 3.28 7.05 13.17
CA LEU A 202 2.68 7.89 12.13
C LEU A 202 1.30 8.40 12.56
N LEU A 203 0.45 7.52 13.12
CA LEU A 203 -0.90 7.89 13.57
C LEU A 203 -0.92 8.90 14.74
N THR A 204 0.22 9.15 15.39
CA THR A 204 0.30 10.26 16.37
C THR A 204 0.17 11.65 15.76
N LEU A 205 0.22 11.76 14.42
CA LEU A 205 -0.05 12.99 13.68
C LEU A 205 -1.53 13.19 13.36
N GLU A 206 -2.38 12.17 13.55
CA GLU A 206 -3.81 12.28 13.27
C GLU A 206 -4.45 13.38 14.13
N GLY A 207 -5.27 14.23 13.50
CA GLY A 207 -5.91 15.37 14.16
C GLY A 207 -4.99 16.56 14.46
N ARG A 208 -3.69 16.47 14.17
CA ARG A 208 -2.78 17.62 14.29
C ARG A 208 -2.84 18.54 13.08
N ASN A 209 -2.42 19.79 13.28
CA ASN A 209 -2.22 20.73 12.20
C ASN A 209 -0.94 20.39 11.40
N LEU A 210 -1.08 19.71 10.27
CA LEU A 210 0.06 19.34 9.42
C LEU A 210 0.82 20.56 8.86
N ALA A 211 0.25 21.76 8.90
CA ALA A 211 0.94 22.99 8.50
C ALA A 211 2.13 23.31 9.43
N GLU A 212 2.11 22.84 10.67
CA GLU A 212 3.18 23.04 11.65
C GLU A 212 4.35 22.08 11.46
N LEU A 213 4.19 21.03 10.65
CA LEU A 213 5.27 20.11 10.34
C LEU A 213 6.25 20.74 9.36
N SER A 214 7.54 20.60 9.65
CA SER A 214 8.64 21.01 8.79
C SER A 214 9.43 19.80 8.31
N TRP A 215 9.65 19.73 7.01
CA TRP A 215 10.56 18.78 6.39
C TRP A 215 11.40 19.50 5.34
N GLN A 216 12.65 19.09 5.18
CA GLN A 216 13.56 19.62 4.17
C GLN A 216 14.14 18.46 3.37
N PRO A 217 14.25 18.58 2.03
CA PRO A 217 14.86 17.55 1.21
C PRO A 217 16.35 17.40 1.57
N PRO A 218 16.92 16.18 1.45
CA PRO A 218 18.35 15.97 1.69
C PRO A 218 19.18 16.85 0.74
N SER A 219 20.22 17.50 1.29
CA SER A 219 21.15 18.33 0.53
C SER A 219 21.89 17.48 -0.51
N ARG A 220 21.81 17.84 -1.79
CA ARG A 220 22.49 17.12 -2.89
C ARG A 220 24.01 17.34 -2.93
N ASP A 221 24.56 18.19 -2.08
CA ASP A 221 25.97 18.59 -2.08
C ASP A 221 26.94 17.55 -1.50
N GLY A 222 26.47 16.35 -1.13
CA GLY A 222 27.31 15.27 -0.58
C GLY A 222 27.91 14.30 -1.61
N MET A 223 27.61 14.46 -2.90
CA MET A 223 28.15 13.57 -3.94
C MET A 223 29.47 14.13 -4.47
N HIS A 224 30.50 14.13 -3.63
CA HIS A 224 31.87 14.26 -4.10
C HIS A 224 32.18 13.08 -5.01
N THR A 225 32.25 13.36 -6.32
CA THR A 225 32.98 12.54 -7.29
C THR A 225 34.39 12.32 -6.74
N PRO A 226 34.84 11.08 -6.47
CA PRO A 226 36.25 10.84 -6.22
C PRO A 226 36.97 11.04 -7.56
N THR A 227 37.53 12.24 -7.73
CA THR A 227 38.47 12.52 -8.81
C THR A 227 39.82 12.00 -8.32
N ASP A 228 40.34 11.01 -9.04
CA ASP A 228 41.70 10.45 -9.00
C ASP A 228 42.51 10.56 -7.70
N ALA A 229 42.63 9.42 -7.02
CA ALA A 229 43.87 9.07 -6.33
C ALA A 229 44.18 7.59 -6.59
N THR A 230 45.18 7.39 -7.42
CA THR A 230 45.89 6.14 -7.70
C THR A 230 46.37 5.45 -6.43
N ALA A 231 46.01 4.17 -6.24
CA ALA A 231 46.72 3.24 -5.38
C ALA A 231 46.44 1.78 -5.83
N PRO A 232 47.38 0.84 -5.62
CA PRO A 232 47.67 -0.23 -6.57
C PRO A 232 46.84 -1.51 -6.38
N ALA A 233 46.88 -2.34 -7.43
CA ALA A 233 46.27 -3.64 -7.53
C ALA A 233 46.56 -4.55 -6.33
N ALA A 234 45.49 -5.06 -5.72
CA ALA A 234 45.52 -6.22 -4.84
C ALA A 234 44.60 -7.29 -5.45
N HIS A 235 45.22 -8.37 -5.93
CA HIS A 235 44.56 -9.62 -6.24
C HIS A 235 43.84 -10.14 -4.99
N TYR A 236 42.55 -10.48 -5.10
CA TYR A 236 41.96 -11.47 -4.21
C TYR A 236 41.01 -12.40 -4.99
N SER A 237 41.36 -13.67 -4.89
CA SER A 237 40.69 -14.83 -5.47
C SER A 237 39.29 -15.03 -4.91
N SER A 238 38.37 -15.48 -5.76
CA SER A 238 37.10 -16.07 -5.36
C SER A 238 37.31 -17.30 -4.46
N PRO A 239 36.34 -17.58 -3.58
CA PRO A 239 35.87 -18.96 -3.47
C PRO A 239 34.36 -19.06 -3.66
N VAL A 240 34.01 -20.11 -4.38
CA VAL A 240 32.67 -20.68 -4.53
C VAL A 240 32.34 -21.48 -3.25
N VAL A 241 31.05 -21.60 -2.93
CA VAL A 241 30.34 -22.83 -2.47
C VAL A 241 29.43 -22.66 -1.23
N SER A 242 28.14 -22.96 -1.49
CA SER A 242 27.08 -23.62 -0.69
C SER A 242 26.26 -22.91 0.40
N THR A 243 24.98 -22.74 0.02
CA THR A 243 23.74 -23.19 0.69
C THR A 243 23.82 -23.79 2.10
N THR A 244 22.99 -23.28 3.01
CA THR A 244 22.07 -24.10 3.84
C THR A 244 20.91 -23.25 4.35
N SER A 245 19.72 -23.83 4.29
CA SER A 245 18.46 -23.31 4.82
C SER A 245 18.41 -23.45 6.35
N ALA A 246 17.79 -22.50 7.03
CA ALA A 246 17.46 -22.61 8.44
C ALA A 246 15.97 -22.29 8.63
N THR A 247 15.17 -23.35 8.79
CA THR A 247 13.84 -23.33 9.40
C THR A 247 13.98 -23.18 10.92
N PRO A 248 13.12 -22.40 11.60
CA PRO A 248 13.07 -22.43 13.06
C PRO A 248 12.15 -23.57 13.54
N VAL A 249 12.68 -24.36 14.48
CA VAL A 249 12.01 -25.46 15.19
C VAL A 249 11.28 -24.88 16.41
N CYS A 250 9.97 -25.16 16.53
CA CYS A 250 9.20 -24.90 17.74
C CYS A 250 9.42 -26.02 18.79
N PRO A 251 9.49 -25.72 20.10
CA PRO A 251 9.52 -26.74 21.13
C PRO A 251 8.12 -27.31 21.42
N VAL A 252 8.02 -28.64 21.37
CA VAL A 252 6.89 -29.45 21.82
C VAL A 252 6.86 -29.48 23.35
N SER A 253 5.71 -29.12 23.93
CA SER A 253 5.43 -29.33 25.35
C SER A 253 4.96 -30.78 25.55
N THR A 254 5.69 -31.53 26.37
CA THR A 254 5.29 -32.87 26.82
C THR A 254 4.56 -32.76 28.16
N GLU A 255 3.24 -32.95 28.17
CA GLU A 255 2.54 -33.45 29.35
C GLU A 255 2.52 -34.98 29.32
N SER A 256 2.74 -35.59 30.48
CA SER A 256 2.62 -37.04 30.71
C SER A 256 1.63 -37.28 31.85
N PRO A 257 0.99 -38.47 31.88
CA PRO A 257 -0.38 -38.62 32.39
C PRO A 257 -0.47 -38.98 33.88
N THR A 258 -1.63 -38.68 34.44
CA THR A 258 -2.15 -39.13 35.75
C THR A 258 -2.25 -40.66 35.84
N PRO A 259 -1.92 -41.28 36.98
CA PRO A 259 -2.30 -42.66 37.24
C PRO A 259 -3.64 -42.74 38.01
N ILE A 260 -4.39 -43.78 37.67
CA ILE A 260 -5.64 -44.20 38.30
C ILE A 260 -5.33 -44.91 39.63
N SER A 261 -6.12 -44.61 40.67
CA SER A 261 -6.56 -45.54 41.72
C SER A 261 -7.91 -45.07 42.25
#